data_AF-A0A4Y2IH08-F1
#
_entry.id   AF-A0A4Y2IH08-F1
#
_cell.length_a   1.000
_cell.length_b   1.000
_cell.length_c   1.000
_cell.angle_alpha   90.00
_cell.angle_beta   90.00
_cell.angle_gamma   90.00
#
_symmetry.space_group_name_H-M   'P 1'
#
loop_
_entity.id
_entity.type
_entity.pdbx_description
1 polymer ?
#
loop_
_entity_poly.entity_id
_entity_poly.type
_entity_poly.pdbx_seq_one_letter_code
_entity_poly.pdbx_strand_id
1 'polypeptide(L)'
;MPSPLARHLSEEDLRACIEESSPLLALICDFPCHIQAVERYVKAVTDASSKVCGSSALDGYNGTRIVDKTIMPAFDTMAEYKPRIIDK
;
A
#
# COMPACT_ATOMS: atom_id res chain seq x y z
N MET A 1 -8.12 -14.68 -19.55
CA MET A 1 -7.89 -15.80 -18.61
C MET A 1 -8.34 -15.34 -17.24
N PRO A 2 -9.37 -15.97 -16.63
CA PRO A 2 -9.81 -15.60 -15.30
C PRO A 2 -8.70 -15.86 -14.27
N SER A 3 -8.70 -15.09 -13.18
CA SER A 3 -7.72 -15.29 -12.11
C SER A 3 -7.82 -16.73 -11.56
N PRO A 4 -6.74 -17.31 -11.02
CA PRO A 4 -6.78 -18.67 -10.45
C PRO A 4 -7.89 -18.85 -9.39
N LEU A 5 -8.21 -17.76 -8.68
CA LEU A 5 -9.26 -17.70 -7.67
C LEU A 5 -10.68 -17.59 -8.26
N ALA A 6 -10.84 -17.18 -9.52
CA ALA A 6 -12.14 -17.10 -10.19
C ALA A 6 -12.38 -18.26 -11.17
N ARG A 7 -11.42 -19.20 -11.29
CA ARG A 7 -11.46 -20.27 -12.30
C ARG A 7 -12.58 -21.30 -12.09
N HIS A 8 -13.16 -21.34 -10.90
CA HIS A 8 -14.23 -22.26 -10.51
C HIS A 8 -15.62 -21.59 -10.48
N LEU A 9 -15.68 -20.28 -10.75
CA LEU A 9 -16.93 -19.53 -10.81
C LEU A 9 -17.42 -19.46 -12.26
N SER A 10 -18.72 -19.63 -12.47
CA SER A 10 -19.32 -19.39 -13.78
C SER A 10 -19.42 -17.88 -14.06
N GLU A 11 -19.58 -17.49 -15.32
CA GLU A 11 -19.84 -16.08 -15.66
C GLU A 11 -21.13 -15.56 -15.02
N GLU A 12 -22.12 -16.43 -14.81
CA GLU A 12 -23.37 -16.12 -14.14
C GLU A 12 -23.15 -15.82 -12.65
N ASP A 13 -22.34 -16.63 -11.97
CA ASP A 13 -21.97 -16.41 -10.56
C ASP A 13 -21.19 -15.11 -10.40
N LEU A 14 -20.26 -14.83 -11.32
CA LEU A 14 -19.50 -13.58 -11.31
C LEU A 14 -20.39 -12.36 -11.51
N ARG A 15 -21.37 -12.45 -12.42
CA ARG A 15 -22.36 -11.38 -12.64
C ARG A 15 -23.24 -11.17 -11.41
N ALA A 16 -23.71 -12.25 -10.80
CA ALA A 16 -24.52 -12.19 -9.58
C ALA A 16 -23.73 -11.56 -8.41
N CYS A 17 -22.45 -11.92 -8.24
CA CYS A 17 -21.58 -11.29 -7.26
C CYS A 17 -21.42 -9.79 -7.51
N ILE A 18 -21.27 -9.35 -8.76
CA ILE A 18 -21.13 -7.92 -9.10
C ILE A 18 -22.42 -7.15 -8.82
N GLU A 19 -23.59 -7.72 -9.12
CA GLU A 19 -24.88 -7.10 -8.82
C GLU A 19 -25.15 -7.03 -7.30
N GLU A 20 -24.86 -8.11 -6.57
CA GLU A 20 -24.98 -8.15 -5.10
C GLU A 20 -23.98 -7.20 -4.42
N SER A 21 -22.75 -7.14 -4.95
CA SER A 21 -21.70 -6.24 -4.48
C SER A 21 -21.87 -4.80 -4.97
N SER A 22 -22.80 -4.48 -5.88
CA SER A 22 -22.88 -3.16 -6.53
C SER A 22 -22.89 -1.97 -5.56
N PRO A 23 -23.58 -2.00 -4.41
CA PRO A 23 -23.50 -0.93 -3.41
C PRO A 23 -22.12 -0.83 -2.74
N LEU A 24 -21.47 -1.98 -2.46
CA LEU A 24 -20.12 -2.04 -1.90
C LEU A 24 -19.07 -1.60 -2.93
N LEU A 25 -19.22 -1.97 -4.19
CA LEU A 25 -18.34 -1.58 -5.29
C LEU A 25 -18.43 -0.08 -5.55
N ALA A 26 -19.63 0.51 -5.52
CA ALA A 26 -19.80 1.96 -5.57
C ALA A 26 -19.08 2.65 -4.40
N LEU A 27 -19.30 2.17 -3.16
CA LEU A 27 -18.65 2.68 -1.96
C LEU A 27 -17.11 2.57 -2.04
N ILE A 28 -16.58 1.45 -2.52
CA ILE A 28 -15.15 1.18 -2.69
C ILE A 28 -14.55 2.07 -3.79
N CYS A 29 -15.23 2.22 -4.93
CA CYS A 29 -14.82 3.12 -6.01
C CYS A 29 -14.86 4.59 -5.58
N ASP A 30 -15.81 4.97 -4.72
CA ASP A 30 -15.93 6.31 -4.14
C ASP A 30 -14.85 6.60 -3.10
N PHE A 31 -14.21 5.56 -2.54
CA PHE A 31 -13.02 5.78 -1.74
C PHE A 31 -11.84 6.11 -2.65
N PRO A 32 -11.26 7.32 -2.52
CA PRO A 32 -10.07 7.68 -3.28
C PRO A 32 -8.86 6.85 -2.81
N CYS A 33 -9.02 5.94 -1.84
CA CYS A 33 -7.95 5.10 -1.31
C CYS A 33 -7.33 4.21 -2.40
N HIS A 34 -8.06 3.78 -3.42
CA HIS A 34 -7.50 2.97 -4.51
C HIS A 34 -6.58 3.77 -5.42
N ILE A 35 -7.02 4.96 -5.85
CA ILE A 35 -6.20 5.85 -6.67
C ILE A 35 -5.05 6.41 -5.83
N GLN A 36 -5.31 6.91 -4.62
CA GLN A 36 -4.29 7.48 -3.75
C GLN A 36 -3.25 6.46 -3.30
N ALA A 37 -3.63 5.20 -3.02
CA ALA A 37 -2.65 4.18 -2.66
C ALA A 37 -1.71 3.88 -3.84
N VAL A 38 -2.26 3.76 -5.05
CA VAL A 38 -1.47 3.58 -6.27
C VAL A 38 -0.58 4.79 -6.53
N GLU A 39 -1.10 6.01 -6.46
CA GLU A 39 -0.33 7.25 -6.61
C GLU A 39 0.81 7.37 -5.58
N ARG A 40 0.52 7.08 -4.31
CA ARG A 40 1.54 7.09 -3.24
C ARG A 40 2.61 6.04 -3.48
N TYR A 41 2.23 4.85 -3.95
CA TYR A 41 3.18 3.77 -4.24
C TYR A 41 4.08 4.12 -5.44
N VAL A 42 3.48 4.60 -6.53
CA VAL A 42 4.22 5.06 -7.73
C VAL A 42 5.17 6.19 -7.37
N LYS A 43 4.73 7.15 -6.56
CA LYS A 43 5.59 8.23 -6.05
C LYS A 43 6.73 7.69 -5.20
N ALA A 44 6.46 6.80 -4.26
CA ALA A 44 7.49 6.22 -3.40
C ALA A 44 8.54 5.42 -4.20
N VAL A 45 8.11 4.64 -5.20
CA VAL A 45 9.00 3.90 -6.10
C VAL A 45 9.86 4.86 -6.94
N THR A 46 9.27 5.94 -7.45
CA THR A 46 9.98 6.95 -8.25
C THR A 46 11.00 7.73 -7.41
N ASP A 47 10.61 8.16 -6.21
CA ASP A 47 11.46 8.86 -5.25
C ASP A 47 12.60 7.95 -4.76
N ALA A 48 12.34 6.66 -4.53
CA ALA A 48 13.37 5.69 -4.16
C ALA A 48 14.33 5.42 -5.34
N SER A 49 13.80 5.21 -6.54
CA SER A 49 14.61 4.90 -7.73
C SER A 49 15.53 6.06 -8.12
N SER A 50 15.02 7.29 -8.03
CA SER A 50 15.83 8.50 -8.28
C SER A 50 16.96 8.67 -7.27
N LYS A 51 16.74 8.29 -6.00
CA LYS A 51 17.76 8.31 -4.94
C LYS A 51 18.75 7.15 -5.01
N VAL A 52 18.43 6.09 -5.74
CA VAL A 52 19.26 4.88 -5.89
C VAL A 52 20.14 4.91 -7.15
N CYS A 53 19.96 5.90 -8.02
CA CYS A 53 20.81 6.05 -9.20
C CYS A 53 22.23 6.46 -8.80
N GLY A 54 23.10 5.46 -8.58
CA GLY A 54 24.50 5.60 -8.16
C GLY A 54 24.83 4.77 -6.92
N SER A 55 25.97 4.06 -6.95
CA SER A 55 26.42 3.15 -5.87
C SER A 55 26.45 3.82 -4.47
N SER A 56 26.96 5.06 -4.37
CA SER A 56 27.02 5.79 -3.09
C SER A 56 25.65 6.24 -2.58
N ALA A 57 24.69 6.46 -3.48
CA ALA A 57 23.36 6.94 -3.15
C ALA A 57 22.48 5.80 -2.58
N LEU A 58 22.70 4.58 -3.06
CA LEU A 58 22.10 3.36 -2.53
C LEU A 58 22.56 3.07 -1.08
N ASP A 59 23.85 3.19 -0.80
CA ASP A 59 24.39 3.01 0.57
C ASP A 59 23.85 4.06 1.54
N GLY A 60 23.77 5.33 1.12
CA GLY A 60 23.18 6.41 1.91
C GLY A 60 21.68 6.20 2.21
N TYR A 61 20.91 5.76 1.21
CA TYR A 61 19.47 5.47 1.34
C TYR A 61 19.19 4.27 2.25
N ASN A 62 19.96 3.19 2.11
CA ASN A 62 19.85 2.02 2.98
C ASN A 62 20.29 2.35 4.41
N GLY A 63 21.40 3.08 4.57
CA GLY A 63 21.88 3.53 5.87
C GLY A 63 20.86 4.38 6.62
N THR A 64 20.27 5.38 5.95
CA THR A 64 19.23 6.23 6.57
C THR A 64 17.99 5.45 6.98
N ARG A 65 17.53 4.48 6.18
CA ARG A 65 16.39 3.61 6.53
C ARG A 65 16.69 2.67 7.69
N ILE A 66 17.90 2.14 7.76
CA ILE A 66 18.34 1.29 8.88
C ILE A 66 18.37 2.13 10.16
N VAL A 67 18.95 3.33 10.10
CA VAL A 67 18.99 4.26 11.24
C VAL A 67 17.58 4.62 11.71
N ASP A 68 16.67 4.97 10.80
CA ASP A 68 15.28 5.31 11.13
C ASP A 68 14.55 4.13 11.80
N LYS A 69 14.74 2.91 11.30
CA LYS A 69 14.23 1.68 11.92
C LYS A 69 14.85 1.38 13.29
N THR A 70 16.12 1.70 13.52
CA THR A 70 16.75 1.55 14.84
C THR A 70 16.32 2.62 15.83
N ILE A 71 15.88 3.80 15.36
CA ILE A 71 15.35 4.87 16.21
C ILE A 71 13.89 4.58 16.61
N MET A 72 13.16 3.83 15.80
CA MET A 72 11.80 3.41 16.15
C MET A 72 11.79 2.51 17.39
N PRO A 73 11.02 2.86 18.45
CA PRO A 73 10.87 2.00 19.60
C PRO A 73 10.25 0.67 19.18
N ALA A 74 10.76 -0.43 19.74
CA ALA A 74 10.05 -1.70 19.69
C ALA A 74 8.79 -1.60 20.55
N PHE A 75 7.69 -2.14 20.03
CA PHE A 75 6.42 -2.22 20.75
C PHE A 75 5.98 -3.68 20.75
N ASP A 76 5.66 -4.21 21.92
CA ASP A 76 5.23 -5.61 22.06
C ASP A 76 3.72 -5.73 21.83
N THR A 77 2.98 -4.65 22.08
CA THR A 77 1.53 -4.59 21.89
C THR A 77 1.09 -3.33 21.16
N MET A 78 -0.05 -3.42 20.45
CA MET A 78 -0.59 -2.28 19.70
C MET A 78 -0.99 -1.11 20.60
N ALA A 79 -1.32 -1.38 21.87
CA ALA A 79 -1.68 -0.36 22.86
C ALA A 79 -0.50 0.56 23.22
N GLU A 80 0.74 0.13 23.00
CA GLU A 80 1.95 0.91 23.28
C GLU A 80 2.28 1.89 22.14
N TYR A 81 1.72 1.69 20.95
CA TYR A 81 1.96 2.56 19.81
C TYR A 81 1.27 3.92 19.98
N LYS A 82 2.07 4.96 20.19
CA LYS A 82 1.61 6.36 20.20
C LYS A 82 2.05 7.05 18.92
N PRO A 83 1.14 7.30 17.95
CA PRO A 83 1.50 8.00 16.73
C PRO A 83 1.99 9.41 17.06
N ARG A 84 3.16 9.78 16.54
CA ARG A 84 3.63 11.17 16.62
C ARG A 84 2.69 12.02 15.78
N ILE A 85 1.96 12.93 16.41
CA ILE A 85 1.27 14.01 15.71
C ILE A 85 2.38 14.95 15.22
N ILE A 86 2.53 15.03 13.90
CA ILE A 86 3.41 16.00 13.26
C ILE A 86 2.56 17.23 13.03
N ASP A 87 2.73 18.26 13.86
CA ASP A 87 2.15 19.57 13.61
C ASP A 87 2.74 20.10 12.29
N LYS A 88 1.83 20.55 11.40
CA LYS A 88 2.11 20.93 10.01
C LYS A 88 2.92 22.22 9.89
#